data_AF-X1DZY9-F1
#
_entry.id   AF-X1DZY9-F1
#
_cell.length_a   1.000
_cell.length_b   1.000
_cell.length_c   1.000
_cell.angle_alpha   90.00
_cell.angle_beta   90.00
_cell.angle_gamma   90.00
#
_symmetry.space_group_name_H-M   'P 1'
#
loop_
_entity.id
_entity.type
_entity.pdbx_description
1 polymer ?
#
loop_
_entity_poly.entity_id
_entity_poly.type
_entity_poly.pdbx_seq_one_letter_code
_entity_poly.pdbx_strand_id
1 'polypeptide(L)'
;PANPWAVDGGPNGGDEPPPTVSEMSGAPTYTLALGTINVSNNLTIGDGTNEMTATADANDTVLNVDGDVTISANSTLTASGSAAFNVGGSWSNAGTFTAGTGTVTFDAGASGKTLAGAMIDTSAFYDLTFNNGSGGWTLSNDIKVTHVLDINAGTFNASNTTIELSGDDTPFVKTGTFNYDTSTVKYTSGEDTNITAATYYILELESAGGGDGGWTVTGAGAVGYNGDYTENGTEGGKAAYRLDDTHWLYWMPDAGPP
;
A
#
# COMPACT_ATOMS: atom_id res chain seq x y z
N PRO A 1 34.07 -22.49 30.64
CA PRO A 1 33.13 -21.43 30.20
C PRO A 1 33.35 -20.17 31.05
N ALA A 2 33.97 -19.15 30.46
CA ALA A 2 34.26 -17.89 31.13
C ALA A 2 32.96 -17.12 31.41
N ASN A 3 32.85 -16.55 32.61
CA ASN A 3 31.78 -15.65 33.00
C ASN A 3 31.87 -14.37 32.13
N PRO A 4 30.83 -13.98 31.38
CA PRO A 4 30.86 -12.79 30.54
C PRO A 4 30.86 -11.48 31.34
N TRP A 5 30.82 -11.52 32.68
CA TRP A 5 30.82 -10.34 33.55
C TRP A 5 32.04 -10.21 34.46
N ALA A 6 33.19 -10.79 34.08
CA ALA A 6 34.43 -10.48 34.76
C ALA A 6 34.88 -9.06 34.37
N VAL A 7 34.73 -8.11 35.29
CA VAL A 7 35.37 -6.79 35.21
C VAL A 7 36.88 -7.04 35.17
N ASP A 8 37.54 -6.62 34.10
CA ASP A 8 38.99 -6.77 33.92
C ASP A 8 39.73 -5.96 35.00
N GLY A 9 40.22 -6.66 36.02
CA GLY A 9 41.15 -6.11 36.99
C GLY A 9 42.57 -6.12 36.43
N GLY A 10 42.81 -5.36 35.36
CA GLY A 10 44.14 -5.13 34.80
C GLY A 10 44.86 -3.97 35.49
N PRO A 11 46.21 -3.97 35.61
CA PRO A 11 46.94 -3.04 36.49
C PRO A 11 47.17 -1.64 35.90
N ASN A 12 46.60 -1.31 34.74
CA ASN A 12 46.85 -0.04 34.07
C ASN A 12 45.60 0.83 34.15
N GLY A 13 45.60 1.76 35.10
CA GLY A 13 44.56 2.78 35.31
C GLY A 13 44.43 3.78 34.16
N GLY A 14 43.92 3.32 33.03
CA GLY A 14 43.18 4.17 32.11
C GLY A 14 41.72 4.07 32.51
N ASP A 15 41.06 5.21 32.72
CA ASP A 15 39.62 5.31 32.82
C ASP A 15 39.00 4.82 31.50
N GLU A 16 38.79 3.51 31.36
CA GLU A 16 37.86 3.01 30.37
C GLU A 16 36.47 3.30 30.95
N PRO A 17 35.68 4.21 30.33
CA PRO A 17 34.35 4.49 30.84
C PRO A 17 33.56 3.18 30.86
N PRO A 18 32.69 2.96 31.86
CA PRO A 18 31.82 1.80 31.85
C PRO A 18 31.10 1.76 30.50
N PRO A 19 30.91 0.57 29.88
CA PRO A 19 30.25 0.46 28.59
C PRO A 19 28.95 1.25 28.67
N THR A 20 28.87 2.34 27.91
CA THR A 20 27.67 3.16 27.87
C THR A 20 26.57 2.33 27.21
N VAL A 21 25.31 2.59 27.56
CA VAL A 21 24.11 1.90 27.03
C VAL A 21 23.98 1.99 25.49
N SER A 22 24.94 2.62 24.79
CA SER A 22 25.12 2.59 23.35
C SER A 22 25.32 1.17 22.77
N GLU A 23 25.57 0.15 23.59
CA GLU A 23 25.71 -1.25 23.12
C GLU A 23 24.39 -2.04 23.06
N MET A 24 23.24 -1.44 23.41
CA MET A 24 21.92 -1.96 22.99
C MET A 24 21.49 -1.41 21.61
N SER A 25 22.47 -1.05 20.77
CA SER A 25 22.27 -0.70 19.36
C SER A 25 22.00 -1.95 18.53
N GLY A 26 20.81 -2.51 18.69
CA GLY A 26 20.27 -3.49 17.76
C GLY A 26 18.79 -3.19 17.60
N ALA A 27 18.31 -3.07 16.37
CA ALA A 27 16.88 -3.08 16.10
C ALA A 27 16.37 -4.53 16.31
N PRO A 28 15.76 -4.89 17.46
CA PRO A 28 15.31 -6.25 17.70
C PRO A 28 14.31 -6.67 16.62
N THR A 29 14.46 -7.92 16.16
CA THR A 29 13.46 -8.57 15.32
C THR A 29 12.67 -9.57 16.17
N TYR A 30 11.36 -9.38 16.25
CA TYR A 30 10.41 -10.26 16.89
C TYR A 30 9.71 -11.10 15.83
N THR A 31 10.04 -12.39 15.77
CA THR A 31 9.34 -13.34 14.92
C THR A 31 8.05 -13.79 15.59
N LEU A 32 6.91 -13.56 14.92
CA LEU A 32 5.61 -13.99 15.40
C LEU A 32 5.49 -15.51 15.35
N ALA A 33 4.76 -16.09 16.30
CA ALA A 33 4.63 -17.53 16.41
C ALA A 33 3.78 -18.11 15.27
N LEU A 34 4.14 -19.31 14.80
CA LEU A 34 3.34 -20.09 13.83
C LEU A 34 1.89 -20.24 14.30
N GLY A 35 0.96 -20.18 13.35
CA GLY A 35 -0.48 -20.33 13.58
C GLY A 35 -1.22 -19.01 13.50
N THR A 36 -2.31 -18.88 14.26
CA THR A 36 -3.14 -17.69 14.29
C THR A 36 -2.90 -16.88 15.56
N ILE A 37 -2.57 -15.60 15.40
CA ILE A 37 -2.57 -14.60 16.47
C ILE A 37 -3.85 -13.79 16.32
N ASN A 38 -4.71 -13.87 17.34
CA ASN A 38 -5.92 -13.04 17.46
C ASN A 38 -5.64 -11.87 18.40
N VAL A 39 -5.84 -10.65 17.91
CA VAL A 39 -5.74 -9.41 18.69
C VAL A 39 -7.14 -8.83 18.80
N SER A 40 -7.79 -8.99 19.97
CA SER A 40 -9.19 -8.56 20.16
C SER A 40 -9.42 -7.05 20.23
N ASN A 41 -8.35 -6.26 20.23
CA ASN A 41 -8.41 -4.79 20.21
C ASN A 41 -7.39 -4.30 19.17
N ASN A 42 -6.65 -3.25 19.50
CA ASN A 42 -5.67 -2.66 18.59
C ASN A 42 -4.33 -3.40 18.66
N LEU A 43 -3.68 -3.53 17.50
CA LEU A 43 -2.29 -3.95 17.37
C LEU A 43 -1.42 -2.70 17.21
N THR A 44 -0.45 -2.51 18.09
CA THR A 44 0.57 -1.46 17.95
C THR A 44 1.95 -2.09 17.81
N ILE A 45 2.65 -1.76 16.72
CA ILE A 45 4.03 -2.18 16.47
C ILE A 45 4.96 -1.02 16.86
N GLY A 46 5.76 -1.27 17.90
CA GLY A 46 6.76 -0.37 18.45
C GLY A 46 6.23 0.86 19.18
N ASP A 47 7.15 1.61 19.79
CA ASP A 47 6.86 2.72 20.70
C ASP A 47 7.03 4.11 20.07
N GLY A 48 7.41 4.16 18.78
CA GLY A 48 7.63 5.39 18.03
C GLY A 48 9.01 6.02 18.22
N THR A 49 9.86 5.46 19.09
CA THR A 49 11.19 6.00 19.41
C THR A 49 12.30 5.02 19.04
N ASN A 50 12.14 3.75 19.42
CA ASN A 50 13.17 2.74 19.24
C ASN A 50 12.92 1.91 17.98
N GLU A 51 14.01 1.57 17.29
CA GLU A 51 13.93 0.70 16.12
C GLU A 51 13.49 -0.71 16.53
N MET A 52 12.53 -1.30 15.83
CA MET A 52 12.17 -2.71 15.99
C MET A 52 11.46 -3.27 14.76
N THR A 53 11.55 -4.58 14.54
CA THR A 53 10.83 -5.30 13.50
C THR A 53 9.94 -6.38 14.11
N ALA A 54 8.66 -6.42 13.75
CA ALA A 54 7.79 -7.58 13.95
C ALA A 54 7.60 -8.29 12.61
N THR A 55 7.85 -9.60 12.55
CA THR A 55 7.72 -10.35 11.29
C THR A 55 6.79 -11.55 11.44
N ALA A 56 5.74 -11.55 10.62
CA ALA A 56 4.83 -12.68 10.41
C ALA A 56 5.35 -13.66 9.33
N ASP A 57 6.25 -13.19 8.47
CA ASP A 57 6.68 -13.91 7.26
C ASP A 57 7.46 -15.19 7.54
N ALA A 58 8.40 -15.15 8.49
CA ALA A 58 9.26 -16.30 8.79
C ALA A 58 8.48 -17.55 9.24
N ASN A 59 7.26 -17.39 9.75
CA ASN A 59 6.42 -18.48 10.24
C ASN A 59 5.03 -18.52 9.56
N ASP A 60 4.82 -17.77 8.47
CA ASP A 60 3.51 -17.61 7.82
C ASP A 60 2.37 -17.41 8.85
N THR A 61 2.57 -16.47 9.77
CA THR A 61 1.62 -16.23 10.86
C THR A 61 0.34 -15.60 10.31
N VAL A 62 -0.81 -16.21 10.60
CA VAL A 62 -2.12 -15.58 10.37
C VAL A 62 -2.32 -14.50 11.42
N LEU A 63 -2.47 -13.26 10.98
CA LEU A 63 -2.77 -12.12 11.84
C LEU A 63 -4.25 -11.77 11.73
N ASN A 64 -4.97 -11.83 12.84
CA ASN A 64 -6.36 -11.41 12.90
C ASN A 64 -6.51 -10.32 13.97
N VAL A 65 -6.69 -9.07 13.55
CA VAL A 65 -6.79 -7.91 14.44
C VAL A 65 -8.22 -7.36 14.37
N ASP A 66 -8.97 -7.48 15.45
CA ASP A 66 -10.38 -7.04 15.50
C ASP A 66 -10.48 -5.50 15.57
N GLY A 67 -9.41 -4.81 16.01
CA GLY A 67 -9.33 -3.36 16.13
C GLY A 67 -8.37 -2.70 15.14
N ASP A 68 -7.82 -1.56 15.52
CA ASP A 68 -6.94 -0.77 14.67
C ASP A 68 -5.53 -1.37 14.59
N VAL A 69 -4.87 -1.23 13.44
CA VAL A 69 -3.44 -1.53 13.30
C VAL A 69 -2.66 -0.22 13.25
N THR A 70 -1.71 -0.08 14.15
CA THR A 70 -0.77 1.04 14.21
C THR A 70 0.66 0.53 14.09
N ILE A 71 1.38 1.01 13.07
CA ILE A 71 2.82 0.85 12.96
C ILE A 71 3.45 2.18 13.36
N SER A 72 4.07 2.22 14.53
CA SER A 72 4.69 3.44 15.06
C SER A 72 5.94 3.81 14.26
N ALA A 73 6.37 5.06 14.36
CA ALA A 73 7.63 5.51 13.77
C ALA A 73 8.81 4.62 14.23
N ASN A 74 9.83 4.53 13.36
CA ASN A 74 11.01 3.68 13.56
C ASN A 74 10.72 2.17 13.67
N SER A 75 9.49 1.72 13.42
CA SER A 75 9.13 0.30 13.55
C SER A 75 8.74 -0.30 12.21
N THR A 76 9.01 -1.60 12.04
CA THR A 76 8.69 -2.35 10.83
C THR A 76 7.71 -3.49 11.15
N LEU A 77 6.65 -3.62 10.37
CA LEU A 77 5.79 -4.80 10.35
C LEU A 77 5.94 -5.52 9.01
N THR A 78 6.49 -6.73 9.02
CA THR A 78 6.58 -7.59 7.83
C THR A 78 5.43 -8.60 7.83
N ALA A 79 4.55 -8.50 6.84
CA ALA A 79 3.45 -9.44 6.64
C ALA A 79 3.92 -10.74 5.98
N SER A 80 3.15 -11.82 6.16
CA SER A 80 3.43 -13.09 5.50
C SER A 80 3.18 -13.01 3.99
N GLY A 81 3.96 -13.79 3.23
CA GLY A 81 3.75 -14.00 1.81
C GLY A 81 2.54 -14.87 1.45
N SER A 82 1.89 -15.56 2.40
CA SER A 82 0.84 -16.53 2.09
C SER A 82 -0.32 -16.58 3.08
N ALA A 83 -0.09 -16.20 4.34
CA ALA A 83 -1.10 -16.23 5.39
C ALA A 83 -1.99 -14.97 5.37
N ALA A 84 -3.22 -15.13 5.86
CA ALA A 84 -4.17 -14.03 5.94
C ALA A 84 -3.75 -12.97 6.99
N PHE A 85 -3.97 -11.70 6.65
CA PHE A 85 -3.90 -10.58 7.59
C PHE A 85 -5.22 -9.80 7.58
N ASN A 86 -6.05 -9.99 8.61
CA ASN A 86 -7.34 -9.31 8.75
C ASN A 86 -7.27 -8.11 9.70
N VAL A 87 -7.96 -7.02 9.34
CA VAL A 87 -8.02 -5.76 10.07
C VAL A 87 -9.48 -5.28 10.21
N GLY A 88 -10.01 -5.38 11.42
CA GLY A 88 -11.37 -4.95 11.78
C GLY A 88 -11.51 -3.46 12.10
N GLY A 89 -10.40 -2.71 12.11
CA GLY A 89 -10.34 -1.29 12.44
C GLY A 89 -9.74 -0.39 11.37
N SER A 90 -9.20 0.74 11.82
CA SER A 90 -8.43 1.69 11.01
C SER A 90 -6.97 1.26 10.89
N TRP A 91 -6.28 1.81 9.89
CA TRP A 91 -4.86 1.62 9.65
C TRP A 91 -4.11 2.94 9.83
N SER A 92 -3.01 2.91 10.56
CA SER A 92 -2.09 4.02 10.73
C SER A 92 -0.65 3.53 10.62
N ASN A 93 0.08 3.96 9.60
CA ASN A 93 1.49 3.61 9.41
C ASN A 93 2.41 4.83 9.44
N ALA A 94 3.02 5.10 10.60
CA ALA A 94 4.08 6.09 10.75
C ALA A 94 5.49 5.48 10.63
N GLY A 95 5.59 4.14 10.57
CA GLY A 95 6.82 3.39 10.39
C GLY A 95 6.91 2.80 8.99
N THR A 96 7.27 1.52 8.90
CA THR A 96 7.33 0.76 7.64
C THR A 96 6.43 -0.46 7.71
N PHE A 97 5.52 -0.57 6.77
CA PHE A 97 4.89 -1.84 6.44
C PHE A 97 5.75 -2.51 5.37
N THR A 98 6.00 -3.81 5.47
CA THR A 98 6.64 -4.58 4.40
C THR A 98 5.68 -5.68 4.02
N ALA A 99 5.01 -5.50 2.89
CA ALA A 99 4.13 -6.54 2.36
C ALA A 99 4.96 -7.77 1.97
N GLY A 100 4.45 -8.95 2.30
CA GLY A 100 4.75 -10.16 1.53
C GLY A 100 3.88 -10.18 0.27
N THR A 101 3.71 -11.34 -0.34
CA THR A 101 2.74 -11.60 -1.41
C THR A 101 1.33 -11.98 -0.90
N GLY A 102 1.08 -11.87 0.42
CA GLY A 102 -0.23 -12.17 1.01
C GLY A 102 -1.23 -11.02 0.91
N THR A 103 -2.47 -11.29 1.30
CA THR A 103 -3.57 -10.32 1.29
C THR A 103 -3.77 -9.67 2.65
N VAL A 104 -3.84 -8.34 2.67
CA VAL A 104 -4.41 -7.57 3.79
C VAL A 104 -5.90 -7.38 3.54
N THR A 105 -6.74 -7.92 4.43
CA THR A 105 -8.20 -7.83 4.35
C THR A 105 -8.74 -6.91 5.44
N PHE A 106 -9.37 -5.82 5.05
CA PHE A 106 -10.17 -4.99 5.94
C PHE A 106 -11.60 -5.52 6.01
N ASP A 107 -12.05 -5.92 7.20
CA ASP A 107 -13.32 -6.62 7.42
C ASP A 107 -14.21 -5.99 8.51
N ALA A 108 -13.89 -4.76 8.90
CA ALA A 108 -14.65 -3.94 9.83
C ALA A 108 -16.18 -3.98 9.56
N GLY A 109 -16.95 -4.40 10.56
CA GLY A 109 -18.43 -4.38 10.50
C GLY A 109 -19.06 -2.98 10.70
N ALA A 110 -18.24 -1.95 10.87
CA ALA A 110 -18.67 -0.56 11.07
C ALA A 110 -18.01 0.35 10.04
N SER A 111 -18.72 1.42 9.67
CA SER A 111 -18.19 2.49 8.82
C SER A 111 -17.35 3.50 9.61
N GLY A 112 -16.70 4.42 8.89
CA GLY A 112 -15.87 5.47 9.48
C GLY A 112 -14.45 5.04 9.81
N LYS A 113 -13.97 3.95 9.21
CA LYS A 113 -12.56 3.53 9.30
C LYS A 113 -11.71 4.37 8.36
N THR A 114 -10.45 4.51 8.71
CA THR A 114 -9.50 5.32 7.95
C THR A 114 -8.24 4.52 7.66
N LEU A 115 -7.64 4.78 6.51
CA LEU A 115 -6.28 4.34 6.19
C LEU A 115 -5.40 5.58 6.08
N ALA A 116 -4.36 5.65 6.92
CA ALA A 116 -3.49 6.81 7.04
C ALA A 116 -2.02 6.43 7.18
N GLY A 117 -1.12 7.37 6.86
CA GLY A 117 0.32 7.20 6.93
C GLY A 117 0.94 6.66 5.64
N ALA A 118 2.15 6.11 5.73
CA ALA A 118 2.89 5.58 4.60
C ALA A 118 2.26 4.29 4.06
N MET A 119 1.77 4.32 2.82
CA MET A 119 1.14 3.17 2.14
C MET A 119 1.57 3.07 0.67
N ILE A 120 2.69 3.71 0.35
CA ILE A 120 3.32 3.75 -0.96
C ILE A 120 4.76 3.21 -0.85
N ASP A 121 5.46 3.12 -1.98
CA ASP A 121 6.85 2.66 -2.07
C ASP A 121 7.06 1.32 -1.35
N THR A 122 7.95 1.28 -0.35
CA THR A 122 8.27 0.07 0.42
C THR A 122 7.13 -0.38 1.33
N SER A 123 6.15 0.49 1.60
CA SER A 123 4.94 0.22 2.38
C SER A 123 3.69 0.02 1.52
N ALA A 124 3.85 -0.14 0.21
CA ALA A 124 2.76 -0.56 -0.67
C ALA A 124 2.15 -1.89 -0.21
N PHE A 125 0.85 -2.06 -0.43
CA PHE A 125 0.20 -3.36 -0.27
C PHE A 125 0.50 -4.24 -1.48
N TYR A 126 0.54 -5.56 -1.27
CA TYR A 126 0.53 -6.51 -2.39
C TYR A 126 -0.90 -6.73 -2.86
N ASP A 127 -1.68 -7.47 -2.08
CA ASP A 127 -3.13 -7.56 -2.21
C ASP A 127 -3.83 -6.82 -1.08
N LEU A 128 -4.84 -6.03 -1.44
CA LEU A 128 -5.66 -5.26 -0.51
C LEU A 128 -7.13 -5.52 -0.78
N THR A 129 -7.84 -6.05 0.21
CA THR A 129 -9.27 -6.38 0.08
C THR A 129 -10.11 -5.65 1.12
N PHE A 130 -11.24 -5.11 0.71
CA PHE A 130 -12.31 -4.62 1.59
C PHE A 130 -13.50 -5.57 1.54
N ASN A 131 -13.82 -6.22 2.66
CA ASN A 131 -14.68 -7.41 2.67
C ASN A 131 -15.75 -7.40 3.78
N ASN A 132 -16.47 -6.29 3.94
CA ASN A 132 -17.64 -6.29 4.80
C ASN A 132 -18.69 -5.31 4.28
N GLY A 133 -19.91 -5.81 4.02
CA GLY A 133 -21.00 -5.01 3.45
C GLY A 133 -21.44 -3.80 4.28
N SER A 134 -21.22 -3.83 5.60
CA SER A 134 -21.50 -2.69 6.50
C SER A 134 -20.25 -1.81 6.76
N GLY A 135 -19.10 -2.25 6.29
CA GLY A 135 -17.83 -1.55 6.45
C GLY A 135 -17.73 -0.33 5.55
N GLY A 136 -16.95 0.64 6.03
CA GLY A 136 -16.70 1.89 5.31
C GLY A 136 -15.32 2.41 5.65
N TRP A 137 -14.46 2.55 4.64
CA TRP A 137 -13.07 2.95 4.77
C TRP A 137 -12.78 4.18 3.94
N THR A 138 -12.02 5.11 4.51
CA THR A 138 -11.67 6.38 3.87
C THR A 138 -10.15 6.52 3.82
N LEU A 139 -9.62 6.75 2.62
CA LEU A 139 -8.21 7.12 2.47
C LEU A 139 -7.97 8.52 3.02
N SER A 140 -6.94 8.63 3.86
CA SER A 140 -6.40 9.91 4.35
C SER A 140 -5.05 10.26 3.71
N ASN A 141 -4.42 9.28 3.05
CA ASN A 141 -3.14 9.40 2.34
C ASN A 141 -3.16 8.51 1.10
N ASP A 142 -2.23 8.77 0.19
CA ASP A 142 -2.05 7.98 -1.03
C ASP A 142 -1.72 6.52 -0.70
N ILE A 143 -2.16 5.62 -1.58
CA ILE A 143 -1.86 4.19 -1.48
C ILE A 143 -1.28 3.68 -2.79
N LYS A 144 -0.45 2.64 -2.69
CA LYS A 144 -0.05 1.80 -3.80
C LYS A 144 -0.42 0.35 -3.52
N VAL A 145 -1.02 -0.30 -4.51
CA VAL A 145 -1.30 -1.74 -4.51
C VAL A 145 -0.58 -2.37 -5.68
N THR A 146 0.28 -3.34 -5.39
CA THR A 146 1.23 -3.89 -6.38
C THR A 146 0.71 -5.11 -7.11
N HIS A 147 -0.38 -5.72 -6.65
CA HIS A 147 -1.13 -6.76 -7.34
C HIS A 147 -2.60 -6.34 -7.45
N VAL A 148 -3.52 -6.78 -6.57
CA VAL A 148 -4.95 -6.48 -6.70
C VAL A 148 -5.50 -5.67 -5.53
N LEU A 149 -6.16 -4.55 -5.86
CA LEU A 149 -7.11 -3.86 -4.99
C LEU A 149 -8.51 -4.42 -5.25
N ASP A 150 -9.11 -5.08 -4.26
CA ASP A 150 -10.46 -5.65 -4.36
C ASP A 150 -11.43 -5.01 -3.34
N ILE A 151 -12.38 -4.23 -3.84
CA ILE A 151 -13.54 -3.80 -3.06
C ILE A 151 -14.62 -4.88 -3.20
N ASN A 152 -14.47 -5.99 -2.48
CA ASN A 152 -15.42 -7.10 -2.52
C ASN A 152 -16.77 -6.71 -1.92
N ALA A 153 -16.77 -5.96 -0.81
CA ALA A 153 -17.97 -5.46 -0.16
C ALA A 153 -17.72 -4.16 0.64
N GLY A 154 -18.81 -3.46 0.96
CA GLY A 154 -18.77 -2.21 1.73
C GLY A 154 -18.49 -0.99 0.87
N THR A 155 -18.04 0.09 1.51
CA THR A 155 -17.76 1.37 0.85
C THR A 155 -16.29 1.76 1.02
N PHE A 156 -15.59 1.97 -0.09
CA PHE A 156 -14.25 2.54 -0.12
C PHE A 156 -14.29 3.97 -0.65
N ASN A 157 -13.86 4.93 0.16
CA ASN A 157 -13.85 6.36 -0.17
C ASN A 157 -12.42 6.82 -0.44
N ALA A 158 -12.15 7.24 -1.67
CA ALA A 158 -10.83 7.65 -2.14
C ALA A 158 -10.49 9.12 -1.79
N SER A 159 -11.46 9.94 -1.35
CA SER A 159 -11.22 11.32 -0.93
C SER A 159 -10.49 12.15 -2.02
N ASN A 160 -9.42 12.86 -1.68
CA ASN A 160 -8.57 13.60 -2.60
C ASN A 160 -7.16 12.99 -2.72
N THR A 161 -7.05 11.66 -2.62
CA THR A 161 -5.76 10.96 -2.62
C THR A 161 -5.46 10.33 -3.98
N THR A 162 -4.24 9.82 -4.12
CA THR A 162 -3.81 8.99 -5.25
C THR A 162 -3.88 7.50 -4.89
N ILE A 163 -4.44 6.69 -5.78
CA ILE A 163 -4.42 5.23 -5.73
C ILE A 163 -3.56 4.76 -6.91
N GLU A 164 -2.37 4.25 -6.63
CA GLU A 164 -1.50 3.65 -7.64
C GLU A 164 -1.69 2.13 -7.69
N LEU A 165 -1.93 1.60 -8.89
CA LEU A 165 -2.18 0.20 -9.16
C LEU A 165 -1.12 -0.29 -10.15
N SER A 166 -0.17 -1.10 -9.67
CA SER A 166 0.93 -1.59 -10.51
C SER A 166 0.83 -3.07 -10.85
N GLY A 167 -0.27 -3.74 -10.48
CA GLY A 167 -0.52 -5.12 -10.85
C GLY A 167 -0.88 -5.27 -12.33
N ASP A 168 -0.59 -6.43 -12.88
CA ASP A 168 -0.99 -6.86 -14.22
C ASP A 168 -2.45 -7.35 -14.26
N ASP A 169 -2.90 -7.75 -15.46
CA ASP A 169 -4.23 -8.30 -15.72
C ASP A 169 -5.40 -7.41 -15.26
N THR A 170 -5.86 -7.50 -14.02
CA THR A 170 -7.00 -6.71 -13.51
C THR A 170 -6.70 -6.24 -12.08
N PRO A 171 -5.87 -5.19 -11.91
CA PRO A 171 -5.36 -4.78 -10.61
C PRO A 171 -6.38 -4.04 -9.74
N PHE A 172 -7.58 -3.77 -10.27
CA PHE A 172 -8.69 -3.24 -9.52
C PHE A 172 -9.93 -4.08 -9.75
N VAL A 173 -10.56 -4.55 -8.68
CA VAL A 173 -11.85 -5.25 -8.73
C VAL A 173 -12.80 -4.55 -7.77
N LYS A 174 -14.08 -4.41 -8.17
CA LYS A 174 -15.08 -3.78 -7.31
C LYS A 174 -16.48 -4.33 -7.51
N THR A 175 -16.92 -5.07 -6.49
CA THR A 175 -18.31 -5.50 -6.29
C THR A 175 -19.03 -4.58 -5.30
N GLY A 176 -18.31 -4.04 -4.33
CA GLY A 176 -18.77 -3.00 -3.41
C GLY A 176 -18.82 -1.60 -4.02
N THR A 177 -18.96 -0.60 -3.15
CA THR A 177 -19.10 0.81 -3.55
C THR A 177 -17.73 1.49 -3.56
N PHE A 178 -17.34 2.02 -4.72
CA PHE A 178 -16.18 2.90 -4.87
C PHE A 178 -16.64 4.35 -4.96
N ASN A 179 -16.35 5.15 -3.94
CA ASN A 179 -16.56 6.59 -3.92
C ASN A 179 -15.25 7.29 -4.32
N TYR A 180 -15.20 7.74 -5.57
CA TYR A 180 -14.00 8.30 -6.18
C TYR A 180 -13.69 9.75 -5.75
N ASP A 181 -14.69 10.51 -5.27
CA ASP A 181 -14.56 11.91 -4.84
C ASP A 181 -13.72 12.78 -5.80
N THR A 182 -12.59 13.34 -5.35
CA THR A 182 -11.65 14.10 -6.18
C THR A 182 -10.30 13.38 -6.29
N SER A 183 -10.30 12.04 -6.24
CA SER A 183 -9.10 11.21 -6.24
C SER A 183 -8.46 11.07 -7.61
N THR A 184 -7.21 10.65 -7.63
CA THR A 184 -6.51 10.14 -8.82
C THR A 184 -6.36 8.63 -8.70
N VAL A 185 -6.72 7.89 -9.76
CA VAL A 185 -6.39 6.45 -9.88
C VAL A 185 -5.38 6.30 -11.00
N LYS A 186 -4.19 5.77 -10.69
CA LYS A 186 -3.10 5.56 -11.63
C LYS A 186 -2.89 4.08 -11.86
N TYR A 187 -2.99 3.60 -13.09
CA TYR A 187 -2.57 2.25 -13.48
C TYR A 187 -1.15 2.34 -14.02
N THR A 188 -0.19 1.67 -13.37
CA THR A 188 1.26 1.81 -13.63
C THR A 188 1.94 0.51 -14.05
N SER A 189 1.16 -0.53 -14.34
CA SER A 189 1.72 -1.76 -14.89
C SER A 189 2.49 -1.49 -16.18
N GLY A 190 3.65 -2.14 -16.31
CA GLY A 190 4.42 -2.17 -17.55
C GLY A 190 3.88 -3.17 -18.58
N GLU A 191 2.87 -3.95 -18.21
CA GLU A 191 2.27 -5.06 -18.96
C GLU A 191 0.79 -4.77 -19.30
N ASP A 192 0.18 -5.65 -20.10
CA ASP A 192 -1.24 -5.56 -20.46
C ASP A 192 -2.13 -5.52 -19.21
N THR A 193 -3.03 -4.53 -19.15
CA THR A 193 -3.86 -4.26 -17.97
C THR A 193 -5.30 -3.93 -18.36
N ASN A 194 -6.25 -4.62 -17.76
CA ASN A 194 -7.68 -4.35 -17.84
C ASN A 194 -8.07 -3.26 -16.85
N ILE A 195 -8.57 -2.14 -17.35
CA ILE A 195 -9.09 -1.07 -16.49
C ILE A 195 -10.51 -1.42 -16.08
N THR A 196 -10.73 -1.53 -14.78
CA THR A 196 -12.06 -1.90 -14.27
C THR A 196 -13.07 -0.79 -14.55
N ALA A 197 -14.23 -1.19 -15.08
CA ALA A 197 -15.32 -0.28 -15.38
C ALA A 197 -15.87 0.37 -14.10
N ALA A 198 -15.50 1.61 -13.84
CA ALA A 198 -15.94 2.44 -12.71
C ALA A 198 -16.20 3.88 -13.20
N THR A 199 -16.52 4.79 -12.28
CA THR A 199 -16.34 6.22 -12.52
C THR A 199 -15.11 6.67 -11.74
N TYR A 200 -14.23 7.41 -12.40
CA TYR A 200 -13.02 7.98 -11.82
C TYR A 200 -13.12 9.52 -11.91
N TYR A 201 -12.53 10.23 -10.94
CA TYR A 201 -12.38 11.68 -11.07
C TYR A 201 -11.20 12.01 -12.00
N ILE A 202 -10.00 11.54 -11.64
CA ILE A 202 -8.84 11.52 -12.52
C ILE A 202 -8.42 10.05 -12.70
N LEU A 203 -8.26 9.64 -13.96
CA LEU A 203 -7.70 8.34 -14.35
C LEU A 203 -6.38 8.61 -15.09
N GLU A 204 -5.29 8.09 -14.56
CA GLU A 204 -3.97 8.12 -15.17
C GLU A 204 -3.57 6.70 -15.56
N LEU A 205 -2.91 6.59 -16.71
CA LEU A 205 -2.39 5.35 -17.24
C LEU A 205 -0.90 5.55 -17.54
N GLU A 206 -0.06 4.61 -17.16
CA GLU A 206 1.31 4.51 -17.67
C GLU A 206 1.31 3.61 -18.90
N SER A 207 2.09 3.98 -19.91
CA SER A 207 2.25 3.15 -21.10
C SER A 207 2.96 1.87 -20.69
N ALA A 208 2.36 0.71 -20.99
CA ALA A 208 3.09 -0.55 -21.03
C ALA A 208 4.36 -0.34 -21.86
N GLY A 209 5.50 -0.80 -21.35
CA GLY A 209 6.80 -0.37 -21.85
C GLY A 209 7.00 -0.65 -23.34
N GLY A 210 7.21 0.40 -24.14
CA GLY A 210 8.11 0.35 -25.29
C GLY A 210 7.58 -0.15 -26.64
N GLY A 211 6.33 0.13 -27.00
CA GLY A 211 5.86 0.06 -28.39
C GLY A 211 4.89 1.19 -28.71
N ASP A 212 4.89 1.68 -29.95
CA ASP A 212 4.00 2.74 -30.50
C ASP A 212 2.52 2.29 -30.58
N GLY A 213 2.01 1.60 -29.56
CA GLY A 213 0.94 0.61 -29.69
C GLY A 213 -0.32 0.88 -28.87
N GLY A 214 -0.84 2.10 -28.92
CA GLY A 214 -2.21 2.43 -28.50
C GLY A 214 -2.52 2.37 -26.99
N TRP A 215 -3.48 3.20 -26.57
CA TRP A 215 -3.99 3.25 -25.20
C TRP A 215 -5.41 2.70 -25.17
N THR A 216 -5.68 1.63 -24.44
CA THR A 216 -7.06 1.22 -24.16
C THR A 216 -7.56 1.95 -22.92
N VAL A 217 -8.44 2.94 -23.11
CA VAL A 217 -9.10 3.63 -22.00
C VAL A 217 -10.42 2.92 -21.76
N THR A 218 -10.66 2.40 -20.56
CA THR A 218 -11.97 1.81 -20.20
C THR A 218 -12.41 2.31 -18.82
N GLY A 219 -13.69 2.69 -18.70
CA GLY A 219 -14.26 3.24 -17.46
C GLY A 219 -14.10 4.76 -17.28
N ALA A 220 -13.79 5.53 -18.33
CA ALA A 220 -13.63 6.98 -18.23
C ALA A 220 -14.95 7.75 -18.20
N GLY A 221 -15.81 7.51 -17.18
CA GLY A 221 -16.93 8.36 -16.76
C GLY A 221 -18.11 8.59 -17.75
N ALA A 222 -17.90 8.49 -19.06
CA ALA A 222 -18.86 8.59 -20.13
C ALA A 222 -18.47 7.63 -21.26
N VAL A 223 -19.46 6.99 -21.89
CA VAL A 223 -19.26 5.91 -22.89
C VAL A 223 -18.37 6.35 -24.07
N GLY A 224 -18.30 7.65 -24.38
CA GLY A 224 -17.49 8.19 -25.48
C GLY A 224 -15.98 8.16 -25.26
N TYR A 225 -15.49 8.05 -24.02
CA TYR A 225 -14.05 8.01 -23.73
C TYR A 225 -13.51 6.59 -23.54
N ASN A 226 -14.34 5.57 -23.80
CA ASN A 226 -13.93 4.18 -23.70
C ASN A 226 -13.56 3.62 -25.08
N GLY A 227 -12.40 2.99 -25.19
CA GLY A 227 -11.96 2.21 -26.34
C GLY A 227 -10.46 2.28 -26.59
N ASP A 228 -10.03 1.76 -27.73
CA ASP A 228 -8.64 1.71 -28.14
C ASP A 228 -8.25 3.00 -28.86
N TYR A 229 -7.41 3.82 -28.22
CA TYR A 229 -6.82 5.02 -28.78
C TYR A 229 -5.54 4.65 -29.51
N THR A 230 -5.40 5.00 -30.78
CA THR A 230 -4.18 4.75 -31.57
C THR A 230 -3.34 6.03 -31.66
N GLU A 231 -2.01 5.92 -31.70
CA GLU A 231 -1.15 7.10 -31.91
C GLU A 231 -1.51 7.80 -33.22
N ASN A 232 -1.70 9.10 -33.16
CA ASN A 232 -2.13 9.93 -34.27
C ASN A 232 -1.41 11.28 -34.26
N GLY A 233 -0.08 11.23 -34.31
CA GLY A 233 0.78 12.39 -34.46
C GLY A 233 1.28 12.95 -33.13
N THR A 234 1.61 14.24 -33.13
CA THR A 234 2.19 14.91 -31.96
C THR A 234 1.49 16.22 -31.63
N GLU A 235 1.32 16.49 -30.34
CA GLU A 235 0.86 17.78 -29.80
C GLU A 235 1.88 18.27 -28.76
N GLY A 236 2.32 19.53 -28.87
CA GLY A 236 3.37 20.06 -27.98
C GLY A 236 4.72 19.33 -28.05
N GLY A 237 4.98 18.59 -29.15
CA GLY A 237 6.19 17.78 -29.32
C GLY A 237 6.14 16.40 -28.63
N LYS A 238 4.94 15.94 -28.25
CA LYS A 238 4.68 14.67 -27.56
C LYS A 238 3.62 13.87 -28.31
N ALA A 239 3.61 12.56 -28.19
CA ALA A 239 2.65 11.69 -28.87
C ALA A 239 1.21 12.04 -28.47
N ALA A 240 0.32 12.08 -29.45
CA ALA A 240 -1.11 12.27 -29.29
C ALA A 240 -1.82 11.00 -29.76
N TYR A 241 -2.89 10.60 -29.09
CA TYR A 241 -3.60 9.35 -29.37
C TYR A 241 -5.08 9.63 -29.59
N ARG A 242 -5.71 8.88 -30.50
CA ARG A 242 -7.08 9.12 -30.95
C ARG A 242 -7.91 7.85 -30.91
N LEU A 243 -9.10 7.93 -30.30
CA LEU A 243 -10.12 6.88 -30.31
C LEU A 243 -11.03 7.01 -31.54
N ASP A 244 -11.53 8.22 -31.79
CA ASP A 244 -12.31 8.57 -32.97
C ASP A 244 -12.12 10.05 -33.34
N ASP A 245 -12.85 10.56 -34.34
CA ASP A 245 -12.69 11.94 -34.82
C ASP A 245 -13.00 13.03 -33.76
N THR A 246 -13.60 12.66 -32.63
CA THR A 246 -14.00 13.57 -31.53
C THR A 246 -13.32 13.30 -30.18
N HIS A 247 -12.67 12.14 -30.00
CA HIS A 247 -12.07 11.73 -28.73
C HIS A 247 -10.56 11.51 -28.87
N TRP A 248 -9.79 12.31 -28.11
CA TRP A 248 -8.33 12.33 -28.12
C TRP A 248 -7.76 12.26 -26.72
N LEU A 249 -6.59 11.63 -26.60
CA LEU A 249 -5.76 11.56 -25.41
C LEU A 249 -4.42 12.25 -25.72
N TYR A 250 -4.05 13.20 -24.87
CA TYR A 250 -2.83 13.98 -25.03
C TYR A 250 -1.94 13.82 -23.80
N TRP A 251 -0.64 13.80 -24.01
CA TRP A 251 0.31 13.96 -22.92
C TRP A 251 0.27 15.42 -22.43
N MET A 252 -0.16 15.67 -21.19
CA MET A 252 -0.02 16.97 -20.55
C MET A 252 1.23 16.95 -19.67
N PRO A 253 2.22 17.86 -19.87
CA PRO A 253 3.23 18.06 -18.85
C PRO A 253 2.52 18.57 -17.60
N ASP A 254 2.92 18.03 -16.45
CA ASP A 254 2.51 18.47 -15.13
C ASP A 254 2.49 20.01 -15.09
N ALA A 255 1.28 20.57 -15.05
CA ALA A 255 1.13 22.00 -14.85
C ALA A 255 1.39 22.22 -13.36
N GLY A 256 2.68 22.33 -13.01
CA GLY A 256 3.09 22.72 -11.68
C GLY A 256 2.28 23.93 -11.20
N PRO A 257 1.94 24.00 -9.90
CA PRO A 257 0.99 24.98 -9.40
C PRO A 257 1.47 26.42 -9.66
N PRO A 258 0.54 27.37 -9.85
CA PRO A 258 0.86 28.78 -10.11
C PRO A 258 1.66 29.45 -8.97
#